data_AF-A0A4Q3H3I3-F1
#
_entry.id   AF-A0A4Q3H3I3-F1
#
_cell.length_a   1.000
_cell.length_b   1.000
_cell.length_c   1.000
_cell.angle_alpha   90.00
_cell.angle_beta   90.00
_cell.angle_gamma   90.00
#
_symmetry.space_group_name_H-M   'P 1'
#
loop_
_entity.id
_entity.type
_entity.pdbx_description
1 polymer ?
#
loop_
_entity_poly.entity_id
_entity_poly.type
_entity_poly.pdbx_seq_one_letter_code
_entity_poly.pdbx_strand_id
1 'polypeptide(L)'
;LKEATGGQVPKPEGYTLFLTTQSDEPPQGIFKKKLSEYRRIRDGDLVAPHKLPLLYEFPPPMLKAKEHQKPANFYITNPNLGRSVSQDWLEEQYDEAQQGDMADQQVFYAKHLNVEIGVGLLHDAWAGAKHWAKAADPTLTLDTLLDRSEVVIAGIDGGGLDDLFGLTLLGREKVTHRWLSWSHAYAQLDVWERRKDIVSALDGFITDRDLTKCEDPTADIAGICEILGRVLEAGLFPAQYAVGLDPHGVAGLIDALIEIGFTQEQLNAVAQGFRLNSAVIGSERKLKDGTLRHADQPLMDWCVGNAKAEQRGNAVVITKQIAGKAKIDPLIALFNAVILMSRNPEAQGGIDDFISQFKRAG
;
A
#
# COMPACT_ATOMS: atom_id res chain seq x y z
N LEU A 1 -24.72 -9.19 4.64
CA LEU A 1 -25.32 -7.88 4.99
C LEU A 1 -26.65 -7.63 4.30
N LYS A 2 -26.71 -7.63 2.96
CA LYS A 2 -27.97 -7.41 2.22
C LYS A 2 -29.09 -8.38 2.60
N GLU A 3 -28.76 -9.64 2.84
CA GLU A 3 -29.73 -10.65 3.31
C GLU A 3 -30.27 -10.32 4.72
N ALA A 4 -29.40 -9.95 5.66
CA ALA A 4 -29.79 -9.56 7.01
C ALA A 4 -30.66 -8.29 7.05
N THR A 5 -30.40 -7.33 6.16
CA THR A 5 -31.21 -6.10 6.05
C THR A 5 -32.48 -6.29 5.21
N GLY A 6 -32.49 -7.23 4.26
CA GLY A 6 -33.63 -7.47 3.36
C GLY A 6 -34.84 -8.08 4.07
N GLY A 7 -34.62 -8.88 5.11
CA GLY A 7 -35.68 -9.43 5.95
C GLY A 7 -36.43 -8.39 6.79
N GLN A 8 -35.99 -7.13 6.80
CA GLN A 8 -36.65 -6.04 7.55
C GLN A 8 -37.70 -5.29 6.72
N VAL A 9 -37.75 -5.46 5.39
CA VAL A 9 -38.75 -4.82 4.51
C VAL A 9 -40.20 -5.00 4.99
N PRO A 10 -40.64 -6.19 5.47
CA PRO A 10 -42.01 -6.36 5.97
C PRO A 10 -42.22 -5.91 7.43
N LYS A 11 -41.18 -5.43 8.14
CA LYS A 11 -41.24 -5.07 9.56
C LYS A 11 -40.90 -3.58 9.75
N PRO A 12 -41.90 -2.68 9.78
CA PRO A 12 -41.68 -1.23 9.87
C PRO A 12 -40.89 -0.78 11.11
N GLU A 13 -40.95 -1.55 12.19
CA GLU A 13 -40.24 -1.27 13.45
C GLU A 13 -38.85 -1.94 13.53
N GLY A 14 -38.48 -2.73 12.52
CA GLY A 14 -37.20 -3.41 12.49
C GLY A 14 -36.05 -2.43 12.25
N TYR A 15 -35.00 -2.54 13.05
CA TYR A 15 -33.74 -1.83 12.83
C TYR A 15 -32.57 -2.80 12.92
N THR A 16 -31.46 -2.44 12.28
CA THR A 16 -30.22 -3.21 12.31
C THR A 16 -29.18 -2.46 13.14
N LEU A 17 -28.64 -3.12 14.16
CA LEU A 17 -27.58 -2.57 14.99
C LEU A 17 -26.22 -3.09 14.51
N PHE A 18 -25.33 -2.17 14.16
CA PHE A 18 -23.92 -2.47 13.86
C PHE A 18 -23.07 -2.06 15.06
N LEU A 19 -22.56 -3.05 15.80
CA LEU A 19 -21.66 -2.85 16.93
C LEU A 19 -20.27 -3.33 16.55
N THR A 20 -19.28 -2.46 16.70
CA THR A 20 -17.89 -2.75 16.37
C THR A 20 -16.96 -1.79 17.13
N THR A 21 -15.68 -2.12 17.19
CA THR A 21 -14.60 -1.28 17.69
C THR A 21 -13.54 -1.17 16.60
N GLN A 22 -12.59 -0.24 16.71
CA GLN A 22 -11.54 -0.10 15.72
C GLN A 22 -10.73 -1.39 15.53
N SER A 23 -10.26 -1.56 14.29
CA SER A 23 -9.27 -2.58 13.98
C SER A 23 -7.91 -2.14 14.51
N ASP A 24 -7.15 -3.11 14.97
CA ASP A 24 -5.72 -3.03 15.26
C ASP A 24 -4.89 -3.03 13.97
N GLU A 25 -5.51 -2.98 12.79
CA GLU A 25 -4.89 -2.69 11.49
C GLU A 25 -5.64 -1.52 10.83
N PRO A 26 -5.06 -0.86 9.80
CA PRO A 26 -5.79 0.16 9.04
C PRO A 26 -7.13 -0.35 8.50
N PRO A 27 -8.25 0.38 8.68
CA PRO A 27 -9.57 -0.08 8.26
C PRO A 27 -9.65 -0.43 6.77
N GLN A 28 -10.26 -1.58 6.44
CA GLN A 28 -10.45 -2.04 5.05
C GLN A 28 -11.90 -2.43 4.74
N GLY A 29 -12.19 -2.57 3.45
CA GLY A 29 -13.43 -3.14 2.92
C GLY A 29 -14.72 -2.50 3.47
N ILE A 30 -15.67 -3.35 3.86
CA ILE A 30 -16.99 -2.91 4.35
C ILE A 30 -16.88 -2.06 5.62
N PHE A 31 -15.93 -2.37 6.50
CA PHE A 31 -15.72 -1.60 7.73
C PHE A 31 -15.29 -0.17 7.41
N LYS A 32 -14.25 0.02 6.58
CA LYS A 32 -13.82 1.35 6.10
C LYS A 32 -14.98 2.12 5.45
N LYS A 33 -15.72 1.48 4.55
CA LYS A 33 -16.87 2.11 3.85
C LYS A 33 -17.94 2.59 4.83
N LYS A 34 -18.32 1.75 5.80
CA LYS A 34 -19.32 2.11 6.82
C LYS A 34 -18.78 3.18 7.76
N LEU A 35 -17.54 3.08 8.23
CA LEU A 35 -16.93 4.07 9.10
C LEU A 35 -16.95 5.47 8.44
N SER A 36 -16.50 5.56 7.19
CA SER A 36 -16.53 6.82 6.43
C SER A 36 -17.95 7.32 6.18
N GLU A 37 -18.90 6.44 5.82
CA GLU A 37 -20.31 6.82 5.65
C GLU A 37 -20.91 7.39 6.94
N TYR A 38 -20.74 6.71 8.07
CA TYR A 38 -21.37 7.09 9.33
C TYR A 38 -20.71 8.32 9.97
N ARG A 39 -19.40 8.54 9.74
CA ARG A 39 -18.75 9.82 10.09
C ARG A 39 -19.34 10.99 9.29
N ARG A 40 -19.52 10.83 7.97
CA ARG A 40 -20.17 11.86 7.13
C ARG A 40 -21.61 12.16 7.57
N ILE A 41 -22.37 11.16 8.05
CA ILE A 41 -23.71 11.39 8.59
C ILE A 41 -23.64 12.16 9.91
N ARG A 42 -22.76 11.76 10.83
CA ARG A 42 -22.53 12.45 12.12
C ARG A 42 -22.14 13.92 11.90
N ASP A 43 -21.28 14.17 10.93
CA ASP A 43 -20.69 15.47 10.66
C ASP A 43 -21.62 16.37 9.80
N GLY A 44 -22.75 15.84 9.33
CA GLY A 44 -23.76 16.57 8.56
C GLY A 44 -23.50 16.63 7.05
N ASP A 45 -22.41 16.03 6.57
CA ASP A 45 -22.03 15.96 5.16
C ASP A 45 -22.92 15.01 4.33
N LEU A 46 -23.68 14.13 4.99
CA LEU A 46 -24.59 13.19 4.37
C LEU A 46 -25.91 13.09 5.14
N VAL A 47 -27.01 13.51 4.50
CA VAL A 47 -28.35 13.39 5.08
C VAL A 47 -28.88 11.97 4.89
N ALA A 48 -29.04 11.23 5.99
CA ALA A 48 -29.56 9.87 6.00
C ALA A 48 -30.57 9.67 7.16
N PRO A 49 -31.84 10.06 7.00
CA PRO A 49 -32.82 10.15 8.10
C PRO A 49 -33.17 8.80 8.75
N HIS A 50 -32.85 7.68 8.10
CA HIS A 50 -33.08 6.33 8.60
C HIS A 50 -31.83 5.68 9.22
N LYS A 51 -30.77 6.46 9.45
CA LYS A 51 -29.52 5.99 10.08
C LYS A 51 -29.20 6.86 11.28
N LEU A 52 -28.85 6.23 12.39
CA LEU A 52 -28.41 6.91 13.61
C LEU A 52 -26.95 6.54 13.89
N PRO A 53 -25.97 7.39 13.55
CA PRO A 53 -24.58 7.16 13.93
C PRO A 53 -24.38 7.44 15.42
N LEU A 54 -23.96 6.43 16.18
CA LEU A 54 -23.38 6.60 17.51
C LEU A 54 -21.90 6.20 17.44
N LEU A 55 -21.03 7.19 17.32
CA LEU A 55 -19.58 6.99 17.20
C LEU A 55 -18.90 7.60 18.42
N TYR A 56 -18.25 6.75 19.22
CA TYR A 56 -17.43 7.17 20.36
C TYR A 56 -15.98 7.25 19.92
N GLU A 57 -15.54 8.45 19.49
CA GLU A 57 -14.22 8.65 18.89
C GLU A 57 -13.57 9.92 19.43
N PHE A 58 -12.24 9.91 19.50
CA PHE A 58 -11.48 11.12 19.77
C PHE A 58 -11.57 12.11 18.60
N PRO A 59 -11.86 13.40 18.86
CA PRO A 59 -11.77 14.44 17.84
C PRO A 59 -10.36 14.51 17.21
N PRO A 60 -10.24 14.82 15.90
CA PRO A 60 -8.94 14.90 15.23
C PRO A 60 -7.91 15.84 15.90
N PRO A 61 -8.28 17.02 16.45
CA PRO A 61 -7.34 17.87 17.17
C PRO A 61 -6.76 17.20 18.42
N MET A 62 -7.56 16.42 19.14
CA MET A 62 -7.13 15.69 20.34
C MET A 62 -6.18 14.56 19.98
N LEU A 63 -6.45 13.82 18.90
CA LEU A 63 -5.53 12.80 18.39
C LEU A 63 -4.18 13.40 18.00
N LYS A 64 -4.18 14.53 17.30
CA LYS A 64 -2.96 15.26 16.91
C LYS A 64 -2.14 15.74 18.12
N ALA A 65 -2.82 16.13 19.20
CA ALA A 65 -2.21 16.52 20.47
C ALA A 65 -1.88 15.33 21.40
N LYS A 66 -2.06 14.08 20.92
CA LYS A 66 -1.88 12.84 21.69
C LYS A 66 -2.69 12.79 22.99
N GLU A 67 -3.85 13.42 23.01
CA GLU A 67 -4.69 13.49 24.20
C GLU A 67 -5.37 12.16 24.55
N HIS A 68 -5.44 11.23 23.59
CA HIS A 68 -5.85 9.85 23.84
C HIS A 68 -4.88 9.09 24.75
N GLN A 69 -3.64 9.57 24.96
CA GLN A 69 -2.67 8.95 25.87
C GLN A 69 -2.85 9.42 27.33
N LYS A 70 -3.81 10.31 27.60
CA LYS A 70 -4.10 10.81 28.95
C LYS A 70 -5.25 9.98 29.51
N PRO A 71 -5.06 9.22 30.61
CA PRO A 71 -6.13 8.41 31.19
C PRO A 71 -7.41 9.17 31.53
N ALA A 72 -7.27 10.45 31.92
CA ALA A 72 -8.39 11.34 32.17
C ALA A 72 -9.34 11.52 30.98
N ASN A 73 -8.92 11.18 29.76
CA ASN A 73 -9.72 11.29 28.55
C ASN A 73 -10.33 9.94 28.08
N PHE A 74 -10.08 8.82 28.77
CA PHE A 74 -10.54 7.50 28.34
C PHE A 74 -12.07 7.37 28.31
N TYR A 75 -12.79 8.20 29.06
CA TYR A 75 -14.25 8.27 29.03
C TYR A 75 -14.83 8.61 27.65
N ILE A 76 -14.06 9.25 26.76
CA ILE A 76 -14.53 9.70 25.44
C ILE A 76 -14.97 8.52 24.57
N THR A 77 -14.24 7.40 24.64
CA THR A 77 -14.50 6.21 23.83
C THR A 77 -15.12 5.07 24.62
N ASN A 78 -15.28 5.25 25.93
CA ASN A 78 -15.80 4.26 26.86
C ASN A 78 -17.12 4.76 27.48
N PRO A 79 -18.25 4.72 26.76
CA PRO A 79 -19.53 5.24 27.24
C PRO A 79 -20.09 4.52 28.49
N ASN A 80 -19.59 3.32 28.79
CA ASN A 80 -19.98 2.54 29.97
C ASN A 80 -18.93 2.61 31.11
N LEU A 81 -18.01 3.57 31.06
CA LEU A 81 -17.04 3.81 32.13
C LEU A 81 -17.75 4.07 33.46
N GLY A 82 -17.29 3.40 34.52
CA GLY A 82 -17.91 3.43 35.85
C GLY A 82 -19.13 2.52 36.01
N ARG A 83 -19.51 1.75 34.97
CA ARG A 83 -20.59 0.75 35.03
C ARG A 83 -20.10 -0.67 34.76
N SER A 84 -19.60 -0.92 33.56
CA SER A 84 -19.10 -2.24 33.15
C SER A 84 -17.59 -2.30 32.99
N VAL A 85 -16.94 -1.14 32.94
CA VAL A 85 -15.49 -0.97 32.87
C VAL A 85 -15.11 0.09 33.91
N SER A 86 -14.11 -0.17 34.75
CA SER A 86 -13.60 0.81 35.71
C SER A 86 -12.45 1.62 35.12
N GLN A 87 -12.25 2.84 35.66
CA GLN A 87 -11.11 3.68 35.30
C GLN A 87 -9.80 2.98 35.66
N ASP A 88 -9.69 2.46 36.88
CA ASP A 88 -8.51 1.76 37.37
C ASP A 88 -8.09 0.60 36.47
N TRP A 89 -9.06 -0.18 35.95
CA TRP A 89 -8.75 -1.28 35.04
C TRP A 89 -8.23 -0.78 33.70
N LEU A 90 -8.78 0.29 33.13
CA LEU A 90 -8.26 0.87 31.89
C LEU A 90 -6.88 1.48 32.08
N GLU A 91 -6.61 2.08 33.23
CA GLU A 91 -5.28 2.59 33.60
C GLU A 91 -4.27 1.46 33.75
N GLU A 92 -4.64 0.36 34.43
CA GLU A 92 -3.79 -0.83 34.55
C GLU A 92 -3.48 -1.45 33.18
N GLN A 93 -4.50 -1.62 32.32
CA GLN A 93 -4.30 -2.13 30.96
C GLN A 93 -3.49 -1.17 30.09
N TYR A 94 -3.63 0.14 30.30
CA TYR A 94 -2.81 1.13 29.63
C TYR A 94 -1.35 1.00 30.07
N ASP A 95 -1.08 0.91 31.38
CA ASP A 95 0.27 0.78 31.93
C ASP A 95 0.93 -0.54 31.51
N GLU A 96 0.17 -1.65 31.46
CA GLU A 96 0.62 -2.94 30.92
C GLU A 96 1.00 -2.79 29.44
N ALA A 97 0.13 -2.17 28.63
CA ALA A 97 0.41 -1.92 27.22
C ALA A 97 1.61 -0.98 27.02
N GLN A 98 1.83 0.02 27.90
CA GLN A 98 3.00 0.89 27.85
C GLN A 98 4.30 0.16 28.21
N GLN A 99 4.25 -0.85 29.08
CA GLN A 99 5.39 -1.71 29.41
C GLN A 99 5.69 -2.74 28.32
N GLY A 100 4.66 -3.12 27.55
CA GLY A 100 4.76 -3.96 26.37
C GLY A 100 5.43 -3.29 25.17
N ASP A 101 5.39 -3.96 24.03
CA ASP A 101 5.86 -3.37 22.78
C ASP A 101 4.80 -2.43 22.17
N MET A 102 5.10 -1.72 21.07
CA MET A 102 4.05 -0.85 20.51
C MET A 102 2.90 -1.61 19.83
N ALA A 103 3.03 -2.92 19.58
CA ALA A 103 1.90 -3.71 19.11
C ALA A 103 0.88 -3.86 20.25
N ASP A 104 1.34 -4.09 21.49
CA ASP A 104 0.48 -4.06 22.68
C ASP A 104 -0.18 -2.68 22.84
N GLN A 105 0.58 -1.60 22.68
CA GLN A 105 0.03 -0.23 22.70
C GLN A 105 -1.02 0.00 21.59
N GLN A 106 -0.75 -0.49 20.39
CA GLN A 106 -1.64 -0.36 19.24
C GLN A 106 -2.95 -1.11 19.45
N VAL A 107 -2.87 -2.34 19.96
CA VAL A 107 -4.05 -3.13 20.34
C VAL A 107 -4.83 -2.39 21.41
N PHE A 108 -4.16 -1.83 22.43
CA PHE A 108 -4.84 -1.04 23.45
C PHE A 108 -5.57 0.18 22.85
N TYR A 109 -4.87 0.97 22.02
CA TYR A 109 -5.46 2.15 21.38
C TYR A 109 -6.64 1.81 20.47
N ALA A 110 -6.55 0.72 19.70
CA ALA A 110 -7.65 0.29 18.83
C ALA A 110 -8.83 -0.27 19.64
N LYS A 111 -8.58 -1.20 20.57
CA LYS A 111 -9.65 -1.95 21.24
C LYS A 111 -10.29 -1.21 22.40
N HIS A 112 -9.51 -0.45 23.17
CA HIS A 112 -9.99 0.25 24.38
C HIS A 112 -10.20 1.74 24.17
N LEU A 113 -9.41 2.36 23.29
CA LEU A 113 -9.52 3.81 23.01
C LEU A 113 -10.16 4.11 21.65
N ASN A 114 -10.60 3.11 20.90
CA ASN A 114 -11.26 3.25 19.59
C ASN A 114 -10.52 4.20 18.64
N VAL A 115 -9.18 4.20 18.69
CA VAL A 115 -8.29 5.01 17.84
C VAL A 115 -8.07 4.28 16.52
N GLU A 116 -8.27 4.98 15.41
CA GLU A 116 -7.99 4.44 14.08
C GLU A 116 -6.47 4.33 13.84
N ILE A 117 -6.01 3.14 13.49
CA ILE A 117 -4.60 2.90 13.18
C ILE A 117 -4.30 3.35 11.74
N GLY A 118 -3.43 4.35 11.60
CA GLY A 118 -2.92 4.81 10.30
C GLY A 118 -1.72 4.03 9.79
N VAL A 119 -1.39 4.22 8.51
CA VAL A 119 -0.19 3.65 7.87
C VAL A 119 1.08 4.14 8.60
N GLY A 120 1.93 3.21 9.04
CA GLY A 120 3.23 3.50 9.66
C GLY A 120 3.25 3.78 11.16
N LEU A 121 2.19 3.42 11.89
CA LEU A 121 2.12 3.54 13.36
C LEU A 121 2.57 2.28 14.13
N LEU A 122 2.86 1.17 13.43
CA LEU A 122 3.40 -0.06 14.03
C LEU A 122 4.84 0.16 14.55
N HIS A 123 5.21 -0.50 15.66
CA HIS A 123 6.57 -0.43 16.24
C HIS A 123 7.67 -0.79 15.25
N ASP A 124 7.44 -1.90 14.56
CA ASP A 124 8.31 -2.49 13.55
C ASP A 124 8.00 -1.96 12.15
N ALA A 125 7.21 -0.90 12.01
CA ALA A 125 6.92 -0.31 10.72
C ALA A 125 8.20 0.14 10.02
N TRP A 126 8.25 -0.09 8.72
CA TRP A 126 9.22 0.56 7.85
C TRP A 126 9.18 2.08 8.05
N ALA A 127 10.34 2.70 8.27
CA ALA A 127 10.42 4.12 8.62
C ALA A 127 9.82 5.06 7.54
N GLY A 128 9.83 4.61 6.27
CA GLY A 128 9.25 5.33 5.14
C GLY A 128 7.74 5.50 5.25
N ALA A 129 7.05 4.58 5.94
CA ALA A 129 5.60 4.61 6.11
C ALA A 129 5.11 5.92 6.77
N LYS A 130 5.90 6.51 7.68
CA LYS A 130 5.59 7.78 8.36
C LYS A 130 5.49 8.97 7.40
N HIS A 131 6.10 8.86 6.22
CA HIS A 131 6.16 9.89 5.20
C HIS A 131 5.26 9.59 4.00
N TRP A 132 4.78 8.35 3.88
CA TRP A 132 4.03 7.84 2.73
C TRP A 132 2.78 8.68 2.42
N ALA A 133 1.85 8.83 3.36
CA ALA A 133 0.61 9.58 3.14
C ALA A 133 0.82 11.03 2.67
N LYS A 134 1.94 11.68 3.00
CA LYS A 134 2.27 13.04 2.54
C LYS A 134 2.91 13.08 1.15
N ALA A 135 3.39 11.93 0.68
CA ALA A 135 4.04 11.75 -0.61
C ALA A 135 3.05 11.37 -1.73
N ALA A 136 1.78 11.11 -1.40
CA ALA A 136 0.72 10.84 -2.35
C ALA A 136 0.50 12.03 -3.31
N ASP A 137 0.40 11.72 -4.59
CA ASP A 137 0.01 12.62 -5.68
C ASP A 137 -1.27 12.06 -6.33
N PRO A 138 -2.46 12.60 -6.02
CA PRO A 138 -3.73 12.10 -6.56
C PRO A 138 -3.88 12.34 -8.06
N THR A 139 -3.00 13.13 -8.68
CA THR A 139 -2.98 13.34 -10.13
C THR A 139 -2.12 12.31 -10.86
N LEU A 140 -1.36 11.49 -10.13
CA LEU A 140 -0.45 10.50 -10.71
C LEU A 140 -1.20 9.20 -11.05
N THR A 141 -1.52 9.03 -12.32
CA THR A 141 -1.94 7.78 -12.96
C THR A 141 -0.80 7.17 -13.79
N LEU A 142 -0.98 5.94 -14.30
CA LEU A 142 -0.07 5.33 -15.26
C LEU A 142 0.24 6.28 -16.44
N ASP A 143 -0.79 6.84 -17.08
CA ASP A 143 -0.62 7.74 -18.23
C ASP A 143 0.21 8.97 -17.86
N THR A 144 -0.14 9.63 -16.75
CA THR A 144 0.60 10.83 -16.31
C THR A 144 2.02 10.51 -15.87
N LEU A 145 2.30 9.29 -15.36
CA LEU A 145 3.65 8.85 -15.05
C LEU A 145 4.48 8.76 -16.33
N LEU A 146 3.95 8.14 -17.38
CA LEU A 146 4.64 8.03 -18.68
C LEU A 146 4.88 9.42 -19.29
N ASP A 147 3.89 10.30 -19.26
CA ASP A 147 4.00 11.65 -19.82
C ASP A 147 5.05 12.51 -19.10
N ARG A 148 5.10 12.41 -17.76
CA ARG A 148 5.98 13.23 -16.90
C ARG A 148 7.41 12.70 -16.82
N SER A 149 7.64 11.43 -17.16
CA SER A 149 8.93 10.77 -16.95
C SER A 149 9.87 10.91 -18.14
N GLU A 150 11.16 11.14 -17.86
CA GLU A 150 12.23 11.08 -18.87
C GLU A 150 12.80 9.66 -19.00
N VAL A 151 12.68 8.84 -17.96
CA VAL A 151 13.07 7.44 -17.93
C VAL A 151 12.16 6.70 -16.95
N VAL A 152 11.81 5.46 -17.28
CA VAL A 152 11.01 4.58 -16.43
C VAL A 152 11.78 3.29 -16.18
N ILE A 153 11.67 2.80 -14.95
CA ILE A 153 12.16 1.49 -14.52
C ILE A 153 10.97 0.69 -14.00
N ALA A 154 10.92 -0.59 -14.34
CA ALA A 154 9.98 -1.52 -13.74
C ALA A 154 10.66 -2.34 -12.64
N GLY A 155 9.97 -2.51 -11.53
CA GLY A 155 10.29 -3.51 -10.52
C GLY A 155 9.13 -4.48 -10.41
N ILE A 156 9.46 -5.76 -10.26
CA ILE A 156 8.51 -6.85 -10.20
C ILE A 156 8.87 -7.73 -9.01
N ASP A 157 7.84 -8.21 -8.31
CA ASP A 157 7.98 -9.20 -7.25
C ASP A 157 6.95 -10.30 -7.47
N GLY A 158 7.45 -11.50 -7.77
CA GLY A 158 6.64 -12.65 -8.17
C GLY A 158 6.01 -13.36 -6.98
N GLY A 159 4.72 -13.62 -7.11
CA GLY A 159 3.96 -14.46 -6.19
C GLY A 159 3.67 -15.80 -6.85
N GLY A 160 4.01 -16.90 -6.18
CA GLY A 160 3.43 -18.20 -6.55
C GLY A 160 1.90 -18.16 -6.38
N LEU A 161 1.23 -19.30 -6.56
CA LEU A 161 -0.24 -19.40 -6.46
C LEU A 161 -0.85 -18.87 -5.14
N ASP A 162 -0.03 -18.57 -4.12
CA ASP A 162 -0.46 -18.17 -2.79
C ASP A 162 -0.03 -16.73 -2.41
N ASP A 163 0.52 -15.97 -3.36
CA ASP A 163 1.05 -14.61 -3.16
C ASP A 163 0.53 -13.65 -4.25
N LEU A 164 0.74 -12.34 -4.06
CA LEU A 164 0.46 -11.35 -5.10
C LEU A 164 1.62 -11.27 -6.08
N PHE A 165 1.34 -11.07 -7.35
CA PHE A 165 2.32 -10.72 -8.37
C PHE A 165 2.37 -9.20 -8.50
N GLY A 166 3.31 -8.57 -7.80
CA GLY A 166 3.43 -7.12 -7.70
C GLY A 166 4.26 -6.52 -8.84
N LEU A 167 3.77 -5.42 -9.41
CA LEU A 167 4.47 -4.56 -10.37
C LEU A 167 4.55 -3.14 -9.81
N THR A 168 5.69 -2.48 -9.96
CA THR A 168 5.85 -1.04 -9.76
C THR A 168 6.62 -0.44 -10.92
N LEU A 169 6.07 0.62 -11.49
CA LEU A 169 6.78 1.52 -12.39
C LEU A 169 7.29 2.72 -11.60
N LEU A 170 8.58 2.98 -11.73
CA LEU A 170 9.27 4.10 -11.12
C LEU A 170 9.82 4.99 -12.24
N GLY A 171 9.22 6.15 -12.42
CA GLY A 171 9.64 7.17 -13.37
C GLY A 171 10.52 8.24 -12.73
N ARG A 172 11.45 8.83 -13.50
CA ARG A 172 12.17 10.06 -13.10
C ARG A 172 11.56 11.25 -13.84
N GLU A 173 11.00 12.21 -13.10
CA GLU A 173 10.28 13.35 -13.66
C GLU A 173 11.22 14.30 -14.42
N LYS A 174 10.89 14.66 -15.67
CA LYS A 174 11.73 15.42 -16.62
C LYS A 174 12.38 16.70 -16.07
N VAL A 175 11.68 17.44 -15.22
CA VAL A 175 12.10 18.78 -14.78
C VAL A 175 12.70 18.77 -13.38
N THR A 176 12.06 18.05 -12.46
CA THR A 176 12.44 18.07 -11.04
C THR A 176 13.37 16.92 -10.67
N HIS A 177 13.49 15.92 -11.54
CA HIS A 177 14.11 14.62 -11.29
C HIS A 177 13.57 13.90 -10.04
N ARG A 178 12.39 14.29 -9.55
CA ARG A 178 11.67 13.51 -8.53
C ARG A 178 11.33 12.14 -9.09
N TRP A 179 11.29 11.15 -8.22
CA TRP A 179 10.81 9.83 -8.58
C TRP A 179 9.30 9.78 -8.43
N LEU A 180 8.63 9.19 -9.42
CA LEU A 180 7.19 9.01 -9.50
C LEU A 180 6.90 7.51 -9.49
N SER A 181 6.15 7.03 -8.50
CA SER A 181 5.82 5.61 -8.37
C SER A 181 4.35 5.37 -8.69
N TRP A 182 4.09 4.36 -9.51
CA TRP A 182 2.76 3.78 -9.73
C TRP A 182 2.88 2.26 -9.68
N SER A 183 1.92 1.59 -9.05
CA SER A 183 1.99 0.14 -8.79
C SER A 183 0.70 -0.56 -9.20
N HIS A 184 0.80 -1.85 -9.49
CA HIS A 184 -0.34 -2.73 -9.76
C HIS A 184 -0.04 -4.11 -9.22
N ALA A 185 -1.08 -4.89 -8.90
CA ALA A 185 -0.92 -6.29 -8.51
C ALA A 185 -1.82 -7.21 -9.33
N TYR A 186 -1.35 -8.43 -9.53
CA TYR A 186 -2.16 -9.55 -10.02
C TYR A 186 -2.25 -10.63 -8.96
N ALA A 187 -3.35 -11.37 -8.92
CA ALA A 187 -3.53 -12.44 -7.94
C ALA A 187 -4.35 -13.60 -8.52
N GLN A 188 -3.84 -14.82 -8.32
CA GLN A 188 -4.51 -16.05 -8.72
C GLN A 188 -5.72 -16.34 -7.83
N LEU A 189 -6.70 -17.11 -8.34
CA LEU A 189 -7.92 -17.46 -7.60
C LEU A 189 -7.62 -18.13 -6.25
N ASP A 190 -6.57 -18.94 -6.18
CA ASP A 190 -6.05 -19.59 -4.98
C ASP A 190 -5.84 -18.63 -3.80
N VAL A 191 -5.47 -17.36 -4.05
CA VAL A 191 -5.29 -16.36 -2.98
C VAL A 191 -6.61 -16.13 -2.23
N TRP A 192 -7.74 -16.07 -2.95
CA TRP A 192 -9.07 -15.93 -2.31
C TRP A 192 -9.49 -17.18 -1.56
N GLU A 193 -9.01 -18.35 -1.96
CA GLU A 193 -9.31 -19.61 -1.29
C GLU A 193 -8.49 -19.76 -0.01
N ARG A 194 -7.21 -19.40 -0.06
CA ARG A 194 -6.23 -19.66 1.00
C ARG A 194 -6.09 -18.52 2.00
N ARG A 195 -6.34 -17.27 1.59
CA ARG A 195 -6.13 -16.06 2.41
C ARG A 195 -7.43 -15.34 2.73
N LYS A 196 -8.34 -16.05 3.41
CA LYS A 196 -9.67 -15.52 3.79
C LYS A 196 -9.61 -14.24 4.63
N ASP A 197 -8.51 -14.03 5.35
CA ASP A 197 -8.23 -12.86 6.17
C ASP A 197 -8.03 -11.57 5.37
N ILE A 198 -7.54 -11.63 4.13
CA ILE A 198 -7.26 -10.44 3.31
C ILE A 198 -8.24 -10.24 2.14
N VAL A 199 -9.17 -11.19 1.88
CA VAL A 199 -10.11 -11.12 0.73
C VAL A 199 -10.84 -9.78 0.64
N SER A 200 -11.29 -9.23 1.77
CA SER A 200 -12.00 -7.95 1.78
C SER A 200 -11.13 -6.76 1.34
N ALA A 201 -9.81 -6.83 1.57
CA ALA A 201 -8.87 -5.83 1.09
C ALA A 201 -8.65 -6.01 -0.42
N LEU A 202 -8.41 -7.24 -0.88
CA LEU A 202 -8.20 -7.57 -2.29
C LEU A 202 -9.39 -7.16 -3.17
N ASP A 203 -10.62 -7.46 -2.73
CA ASP A 203 -11.84 -7.05 -3.45
C ASP A 203 -11.98 -5.51 -3.52
N GLY A 204 -11.48 -4.81 -2.49
CA GLY A 204 -11.37 -3.35 -2.49
C GLY A 204 -10.41 -2.86 -3.57
N PHE A 205 -9.20 -3.43 -3.62
CA PHE A 205 -8.18 -3.05 -4.62
C PHE A 205 -8.61 -3.36 -6.06
N ILE A 206 -9.42 -4.40 -6.28
CA ILE A 206 -10.06 -4.64 -7.58
C ILE A 206 -11.03 -3.51 -7.95
N THR A 207 -11.85 -3.08 -6.98
CA THR A 207 -12.79 -1.98 -7.19
C THR A 207 -12.05 -0.67 -7.50
N ASP A 208 -10.91 -0.45 -6.85
CA ASP A 208 -10.05 0.71 -7.05
C ASP A 208 -9.18 0.61 -8.32
N ARG A 209 -9.18 -0.56 -8.99
CA ARG A 209 -8.38 -0.90 -10.19
C ARG A 209 -6.86 -0.96 -9.95
N ASP A 210 -6.44 -1.12 -8.70
CA ASP A 210 -5.04 -1.34 -8.34
C ASP A 210 -4.64 -2.83 -8.38
N LEU A 211 -5.63 -3.73 -8.39
CA LEU A 211 -5.42 -5.18 -8.40
C LEU A 211 -6.30 -5.85 -9.45
N THR A 212 -5.73 -6.81 -10.18
CA THR A 212 -6.45 -7.68 -11.12
C THR A 212 -6.52 -9.10 -10.59
N LYS A 213 -7.72 -9.67 -10.53
CA LYS A 213 -7.93 -11.09 -10.26
C LYS A 213 -7.73 -11.88 -11.55
N CYS A 214 -6.80 -12.83 -11.55
CA CYS A 214 -6.51 -13.65 -12.72
C CYS A 214 -7.65 -14.61 -13.02
N GLU A 215 -8.04 -14.70 -14.29
CA GLU A 215 -9.05 -15.65 -14.78
C GLU A 215 -8.41 -17.00 -15.18
N ASP A 216 -7.12 -16.98 -15.51
CA ASP A 216 -6.31 -18.15 -15.85
C ASP A 216 -4.88 -18.04 -15.27
N PRO A 217 -4.11 -19.15 -15.23
CA PRO A 217 -2.78 -19.19 -14.63
C PRO A 217 -1.72 -18.27 -15.25
N THR A 218 -1.98 -17.68 -16.41
CA THR A 218 -1.04 -16.83 -17.17
C THR A 218 -1.48 -15.37 -17.30
N ALA A 219 -2.69 -15.04 -16.83
CA ALA A 219 -3.27 -13.70 -16.94
C ALA A 219 -2.43 -12.63 -16.21
N ASP A 220 -1.71 -13.01 -15.17
CA ASP A 220 -0.77 -12.14 -14.46
C ASP A 220 0.42 -11.74 -15.34
N ILE A 221 1.05 -12.71 -15.99
CA ILE A 221 2.17 -12.49 -16.93
C ILE A 221 1.69 -11.65 -18.12
N ALA A 222 0.54 -11.99 -18.69
CA ALA A 222 -0.04 -11.26 -19.82
C ALA A 222 -0.33 -9.78 -19.46
N GLY A 223 -0.92 -9.53 -18.30
CA GLY A 223 -1.21 -8.17 -17.84
C GLY A 223 0.06 -7.37 -17.51
N ILE A 224 1.09 -8.00 -16.95
CA ILE A 224 2.41 -7.35 -16.78
C ILE A 224 2.99 -6.99 -18.15
N CYS A 225 2.95 -7.90 -19.12
CA CYS A 225 3.43 -7.65 -20.48
C CYS A 225 2.67 -6.52 -21.17
N GLU A 226 1.35 -6.41 -20.97
CA GLU A 226 0.54 -5.30 -21.50
C GLU A 226 1.03 -3.95 -20.95
N ILE A 227 1.19 -3.84 -19.63
CA ILE A 227 1.65 -2.60 -18.99
C ILE A 227 3.07 -2.26 -19.44
N LEU A 228 3.99 -3.22 -19.41
CA LEU A 228 5.38 -2.99 -19.80
C LEU A 228 5.53 -2.71 -21.30
N GLY A 229 4.71 -3.33 -22.14
CA GLY A 229 4.65 -3.04 -23.57
C GLY A 229 4.34 -1.57 -23.85
N ARG A 230 3.40 -0.97 -23.12
CA ARG A 230 3.10 0.47 -23.25
C ARG A 230 4.29 1.36 -22.91
N VAL A 231 5.09 1.00 -21.91
CA VAL A 231 6.29 1.76 -21.53
C VAL A 231 7.42 1.57 -22.55
N LEU A 232 7.52 0.37 -23.13
CA LEU A 232 8.46 0.04 -24.20
C LEU A 232 8.12 0.83 -25.48
N GLU A 233 6.85 0.87 -25.87
CA GLU A 233 6.35 1.67 -27.01
C GLU A 233 6.58 3.17 -26.81
N ALA A 234 6.50 3.66 -25.58
CA ALA A 234 6.84 5.04 -25.24
C ALA A 234 8.34 5.34 -25.28
N GLY A 235 9.21 4.33 -25.47
CA GLY A 235 10.66 4.49 -25.54
C GLY A 235 11.30 4.93 -24.21
N LEU A 236 10.63 4.70 -23.08
CA LEU A 236 11.05 5.22 -21.77
C LEU A 236 11.98 4.29 -20.99
N PHE A 237 12.11 3.03 -21.41
CA PHE A 237 13.05 2.11 -20.78
C PHE A 237 14.50 2.42 -21.18
N PRO A 238 15.46 2.22 -20.27
CA PRO A 238 16.87 2.26 -20.62
C PRO A 238 17.26 1.04 -21.47
N ALA A 239 18.42 1.14 -22.13
CA ALA A 239 18.99 0.04 -22.91
C ALA A 239 19.44 -1.16 -22.07
N GLN A 240 19.67 -0.94 -20.77
CA GLN A 240 20.10 -1.97 -19.84
C GLN A 240 19.42 -1.72 -18.50
N TYR A 241 19.16 -2.80 -17.75
CA TYR A 241 18.62 -2.72 -16.39
C TYR A 241 17.27 -1.98 -16.31
N ALA A 242 16.36 -2.26 -17.25
CA ALA A 242 15.03 -1.66 -17.31
C ALA A 242 14.02 -2.32 -16.35
N VAL A 243 14.14 -3.63 -16.16
CA VAL A 243 13.19 -4.44 -15.37
C VAL A 243 13.96 -5.20 -14.28
N GLY A 244 13.62 -4.95 -13.02
CA GLY A 244 14.19 -5.61 -11.86
C GLY A 244 13.24 -6.64 -11.28
N LEU A 245 13.68 -7.88 -11.14
CA LEU A 245 12.84 -8.98 -10.66
C LEU A 245 13.62 -9.97 -9.78
N ASP A 246 12.91 -10.65 -8.88
CA ASP A 246 13.46 -11.84 -8.22
C ASP A 246 13.67 -12.96 -9.24
N PRO A 247 14.85 -13.60 -9.33
CA PRO A 247 15.08 -14.72 -10.24
C PRO A 247 14.23 -15.98 -9.95
N HIS A 248 13.59 -16.09 -8.79
CA HIS A 248 12.82 -17.28 -8.42
C HIS A 248 11.42 -17.30 -9.05
N GLY A 249 11.16 -18.31 -9.89
CA GLY A 249 9.80 -18.58 -10.40
C GLY A 249 9.35 -17.71 -11.57
N VAL A 250 10.26 -16.97 -12.21
CA VAL A 250 9.96 -15.95 -13.24
C VAL A 250 10.32 -16.35 -14.67
N ALA A 251 10.66 -17.62 -14.92
CA ALA A 251 11.09 -18.08 -16.25
C ALA A 251 10.04 -17.76 -17.34
N GLY A 252 8.76 -18.07 -17.09
CA GLY A 252 7.69 -17.77 -18.03
C GLY A 252 7.47 -16.28 -18.27
N LEU A 253 7.72 -15.43 -17.26
CA LEU A 253 7.68 -13.97 -17.43
C LEU A 253 8.84 -13.50 -18.31
N ILE A 254 10.06 -14.01 -18.11
CA ILE A 254 11.23 -13.64 -18.92
C ILE A 254 10.98 -13.95 -20.40
N ASP A 255 10.48 -15.16 -20.70
CA ASP A 255 10.17 -15.56 -22.08
C ASP A 255 9.12 -14.62 -22.70
N ALA A 256 8.04 -14.32 -21.97
CA ALA A 256 6.99 -13.41 -22.44
C ALA A 256 7.50 -11.97 -22.66
N LEU A 257 8.40 -11.47 -21.80
CA LEU A 257 9.00 -10.13 -21.99
C LEU A 257 9.90 -10.08 -23.22
N ILE A 258 10.65 -11.15 -23.50
CA ILE A 258 11.47 -11.24 -24.72
C ILE A 258 10.58 -11.26 -25.96
N GLU A 259 9.45 -11.96 -25.94
CA GLU A 259 8.49 -12.02 -27.04
C GLU A 259 7.92 -10.64 -27.41
N ILE A 260 7.69 -9.76 -26.42
CA ILE A 260 7.20 -8.39 -26.67
C ILE A 260 8.33 -7.38 -26.98
N GLY A 261 9.59 -7.81 -27.03
CA GLY A 261 10.71 -7.01 -27.52
C GLY A 261 11.73 -6.53 -26.49
N PHE A 262 11.70 -7.02 -25.24
CA PHE A 262 12.79 -6.75 -24.29
C PHE A 262 14.06 -7.52 -24.66
N THR A 263 15.22 -6.90 -24.44
CA THR A 263 16.51 -7.61 -24.52
C THR A 263 16.92 -8.22 -23.18
N GLN A 264 17.82 -9.21 -23.21
CA GLN A 264 18.36 -9.81 -21.98
C GLN A 264 19.05 -8.78 -21.09
N GLU A 265 19.72 -7.78 -21.68
CA GLU A 265 20.41 -6.72 -20.94
C GLU A 265 19.44 -5.79 -20.21
N GLN A 266 18.19 -5.70 -20.68
CA GLN A 266 17.14 -4.93 -20.02
C GLN A 266 16.57 -5.66 -18.80
N LEU A 267 16.68 -6.99 -18.73
CA LEU A 267 16.15 -7.81 -17.64
C LEU A 267 17.24 -8.07 -16.58
N ASN A 268 17.00 -7.69 -15.33
CA ASN A 268 17.99 -7.80 -14.27
C ASN A 268 17.46 -8.53 -13.04
N ALA A 269 18.08 -9.66 -12.71
CA ALA A 269 17.87 -10.32 -11.42
C ALA A 269 18.32 -9.41 -10.26
N VAL A 270 17.37 -9.01 -9.41
CA VAL A 270 17.62 -8.25 -8.18
C VAL A 270 17.60 -9.25 -7.03
N ALA A 271 18.74 -9.42 -6.39
CA ALA A 271 18.81 -10.31 -5.25
C ALA A 271 18.10 -9.68 -4.04
N GLN A 272 17.14 -10.41 -3.46
CA GLN A 272 16.30 -9.94 -2.35
C GLN A 272 17.01 -9.97 -0.98
N GLY A 273 16.27 -9.58 0.07
CA GLY A 273 16.73 -9.58 1.46
C GLY A 273 17.64 -8.39 1.77
N PHE A 274 18.77 -8.64 2.46
CA PHE A 274 19.69 -7.57 2.89
C PHE A 274 20.24 -6.71 1.74
N ARG A 275 20.24 -7.24 0.51
CA ARG A 275 20.68 -6.52 -0.69
C ARG A 275 19.71 -5.42 -1.13
N LEU A 276 18.47 -5.44 -0.64
CA LEU A 276 17.51 -4.35 -0.80
C LEU A 276 17.70 -3.22 0.21
N ASN A 277 18.62 -3.34 1.17
CA ASN A 277 18.81 -2.35 2.24
C ASN A 277 19.03 -0.93 1.71
N SER A 278 19.80 -0.77 0.62
CA SER A 278 20.00 0.53 -0.01
C SER A 278 18.72 1.13 -0.59
N ALA A 279 17.84 0.30 -1.15
CA ALA A 279 16.54 0.72 -1.65
C ALA A 279 15.57 1.07 -0.53
N VAL A 280 15.55 0.28 0.55
CA VAL A 280 14.75 0.53 1.75
C VAL A 280 15.11 1.90 2.34
N ILE A 281 16.39 2.11 2.69
CA ILE A 281 16.88 3.37 3.28
C ILE A 281 16.80 4.53 2.28
N GLY A 282 17.11 4.28 1.00
CA GLY A 282 17.03 5.30 -0.04
C GLY A 282 15.62 5.84 -0.21
N SER A 283 14.62 4.95 -0.24
CA SER A 283 13.20 5.32 -0.35
C SER A 283 12.72 6.12 0.86
N GLU A 284 13.14 5.74 2.08
CA GLU A 284 12.83 6.52 3.30
C GLU A 284 13.28 7.98 3.18
N ARG A 285 14.53 8.17 2.74
CA ARG A 285 15.12 9.50 2.58
C ARG A 285 14.38 10.31 1.52
N LYS A 286 14.08 9.72 0.37
CA LYS A 286 13.37 10.40 -0.72
C LYS A 286 11.91 10.71 -0.40
N LEU A 287 11.24 9.85 0.37
CA LEU A 287 9.91 10.14 0.90
C LEU A 287 9.97 11.31 1.89
N LYS A 288 10.95 11.32 2.78
CA LYS A 288 11.13 12.36 3.80
C LYS A 288 11.46 13.72 3.19
N ASP A 289 12.32 13.78 2.18
CA ASP A 289 12.71 15.03 1.51
C ASP A 289 11.76 15.45 0.38
N GLY A 290 10.75 14.63 0.07
CA GLY A 290 9.73 14.90 -0.96
C GLY A 290 10.20 14.66 -2.39
N THR A 291 11.34 14.00 -2.59
CA THR A 291 11.87 13.63 -3.92
C THR A 291 11.42 12.26 -4.43
N LEU A 292 10.58 11.56 -3.67
CA LEU A 292 9.76 10.44 -4.16
C LEU A 292 8.29 10.80 -3.92
N ARG A 293 7.48 10.74 -4.98
CA ARG A 293 6.02 10.87 -4.96
C ARG A 293 5.41 9.58 -5.50
N HIS A 294 4.23 9.22 -5.03
CA HIS A 294 3.53 8.01 -5.49
C HIS A 294 2.08 8.31 -5.83
N ALA A 295 1.49 7.48 -6.68
CA ALA A 295 0.08 7.51 -6.98
C ALA A 295 -0.73 7.23 -5.70
N ASP A 296 -1.88 7.86 -5.57
CA ASP A 296 -2.78 7.67 -4.43
C ASP A 296 -3.53 6.33 -4.57
N GLN A 297 -2.85 5.24 -4.21
CA GLN A 297 -3.28 3.86 -4.43
C GLN A 297 -3.47 3.12 -3.09
N PRO A 298 -4.72 2.80 -2.70
CA PRO A 298 -5.02 2.03 -1.49
C PRO A 298 -4.25 0.70 -1.39
N LEU A 299 -3.94 0.06 -2.51
CA LEU A 299 -3.08 -1.14 -2.53
C LEU A 299 -1.72 -0.86 -1.89
N MET A 300 -1.05 0.23 -2.31
CA MET A 300 0.28 0.56 -1.82
C MET A 300 0.26 1.08 -0.38
N ASP A 301 -0.78 1.82 0.01
CA ASP A 301 -0.99 2.19 1.42
C ASP A 301 -1.08 0.96 2.33
N TRP A 302 -1.78 -0.08 1.86
CA TRP A 302 -1.88 -1.35 2.56
C TRP A 302 -0.54 -2.09 2.60
N CYS A 303 0.19 -2.19 1.48
CA CYS A 303 1.51 -2.82 1.46
C CYS A 303 2.51 -2.12 2.39
N VAL A 304 2.54 -0.78 2.36
CA VAL A 304 3.41 0.03 3.23
C VAL A 304 2.98 -0.07 4.70
N GLY A 305 1.67 -0.16 4.97
CA GLY A 305 1.12 -0.37 6.30
C GLY A 305 1.51 -1.72 6.92
N ASN A 306 1.65 -2.77 6.10
CA ASN A 306 2.08 -4.10 6.53
C ASN A 306 3.61 -4.28 6.54
N ALA A 307 4.37 -3.31 6.05
CA ALA A 307 5.81 -3.42 5.91
C ALA A 307 6.52 -3.35 7.26
N LYS A 308 7.12 -4.48 7.64
CA LYS A 308 7.88 -4.62 8.89
C LYS A 308 9.38 -4.64 8.64
N ALA A 309 10.10 -3.73 9.28
CA ALA A 309 11.55 -3.57 9.18
C ALA A 309 12.24 -4.30 10.34
N GLU A 310 13.17 -5.20 10.01
CA GLU A 310 13.99 -5.93 10.96
C GLU A 310 15.48 -5.55 10.78
N GLN A 311 16.17 -5.30 11.88
CA GLN A 311 17.61 -5.14 11.87
C GLN A 311 18.30 -6.51 11.81
N ARG A 312 19.00 -6.81 10.70
CA ARG A 312 19.86 -7.99 10.57
C ARG A 312 21.31 -7.57 10.36
N GLY A 313 22.10 -7.66 11.43
CA GLY A 313 23.45 -7.10 11.45
C GLY A 313 23.39 -5.59 11.23
N ASN A 314 24.02 -5.10 10.16
CA ASN A 314 24.02 -3.68 9.80
C ASN A 314 22.97 -3.30 8.73
N ALA A 315 22.15 -4.25 8.28
CA ALA A 315 21.14 -4.03 7.27
C ALA A 315 19.73 -3.96 7.88
N VAL A 316 18.91 -3.05 7.36
CA VAL A 316 17.46 -3.06 7.55
C VAL A 316 16.88 -3.95 6.45
N VAL A 317 16.09 -4.95 6.86
CA VAL A 317 15.48 -5.90 5.94
C VAL A 317 13.97 -5.88 6.13
N ILE A 318 13.24 -5.82 5.01
CA ILE A 318 11.79 -6.01 4.97
C ILE A 318 11.55 -7.32 4.25
N THR A 319 10.82 -8.25 4.89
CA THR A 319 10.58 -9.59 4.33
C THR A 319 9.11 -9.99 4.41
N LYS A 320 8.67 -10.79 3.44
CA LYS A 320 7.33 -11.38 3.40
C LYS A 320 7.07 -12.29 4.60
N GLN A 321 8.11 -12.93 5.16
CA GLN A 321 7.99 -13.82 6.32
C GLN A 321 7.45 -13.09 7.55
N ILE A 322 7.80 -11.82 7.72
CA ILE A 322 7.44 -11.04 8.91
C ILE A 322 6.19 -10.21 8.64
N ALA A 323 6.08 -9.62 7.46
CA ALA A 323 4.92 -8.84 7.06
C ALA A 323 3.66 -9.68 6.86
N GLY A 324 3.82 -10.99 6.67
CA GLY A 324 2.76 -11.88 6.22
C GLY A 324 2.80 -12.05 4.70
N LYS A 325 2.47 -13.25 4.25
CA LYS A 325 2.43 -13.59 2.83
C LYS A 325 1.30 -12.85 2.10
N ALA A 326 1.48 -12.58 0.81
CA ALA A 326 0.53 -11.83 -0.04
C ALA A 326 0.20 -10.40 0.45
N LYS A 327 1.09 -9.76 1.23
CA LYS A 327 0.83 -8.45 1.83
C LYS A 327 1.70 -7.30 1.34
N ILE A 328 2.92 -7.57 0.86
CA ILE A 328 3.92 -6.53 0.58
C ILE A 328 4.58 -6.65 -0.79
N ASP A 329 4.11 -7.54 -1.66
CA ASP A 329 4.76 -7.84 -2.94
C ASP A 329 4.93 -6.58 -3.82
N PRO A 330 3.91 -5.71 -3.99
CA PRO A 330 4.08 -4.43 -4.67
C PRO A 330 5.14 -3.50 -4.05
N LEU A 331 5.34 -3.54 -2.72
CA LEU A 331 6.38 -2.75 -2.06
C LEU A 331 7.78 -3.32 -2.32
N ILE A 332 7.93 -4.65 -2.36
CA ILE A 332 9.18 -5.29 -2.76
C ILE A 332 9.48 -4.97 -4.24
N ALA A 333 8.46 -4.97 -5.09
CA ALA A 333 8.57 -4.54 -6.48
C ALA A 333 9.07 -3.08 -6.58
N LEU A 334 8.55 -2.16 -5.76
CA LEU A 334 9.10 -0.80 -5.66
C LEU A 334 10.59 -0.81 -5.29
N PHE A 335 11.00 -1.59 -4.29
CA PHE A 335 12.42 -1.66 -3.92
C PHE A 335 13.30 -2.21 -5.04
N ASN A 336 12.82 -3.19 -5.82
CA ASN A 336 13.51 -3.68 -7.01
C ASN A 336 13.69 -2.55 -8.05
N ALA A 337 12.65 -1.74 -8.29
CA ALA A 337 12.73 -0.59 -9.18
C ALA A 337 13.72 0.46 -8.66
N VAL A 338 13.73 0.73 -7.36
CA VAL A 338 14.64 1.69 -6.72
C VAL A 338 16.10 1.27 -6.87
N ILE A 339 16.42 -0.03 -6.76
CA ILE A 339 17.79 -0.53 -6.99
C ILE A 339 18.30 -0.14 -8.38
N LEU A 340 17.46 -0.29 -9.41
CA LEU A 340 17.87 -0.01 -10.80
C LEU A 340 17.83 1.49 -11.10
N MET A 341 16.81 2.22 -10.65
CA MET A 341 16.73 3.68 -10.78
C MET A 341 17.91 4.39 -10.09
N SER A 342 18.43 3.84 -8.99
CA SER A 342 19.62 4.37 -8.30
C SER A 342 20.90 4.28 -9.12
N ARG A 343 20.92 3.55 -10.24
CA ARG A 343 22.03 3.54 -11.21
C ARG A 343 22.04 4.77 -12.12
N ASN A 344 21.08 5.68 -11.93
CA ASN A 344 20.87 6.88 -12.73
C ASN A 344 20.72 6.57 -14.23
N PRO A 345 19.74 5.74 -14.62
CA PRO A 345 19.56 5.33 -16.00
C PRO A 345 19.16 6.52 -16.89
N GLU A 346 19.34 6.33 -18.18
CA GLU A 346 18.85 7.20 -19.26
C GLU A 346 17.99 6.36 -20.19
N ALA A 347 16.84 6.89 -20.61
CA ALA A 347 16.00 6.21 -21.60
C ALA A 347 16.73 6.11 -22.94
N GLN A 348 16.30 5.19 -23.80
CA GLN A 348 16.91 5.03 -25.13
C GLN A 348 16.71 6.26 -26.06
N GLY A 349 15.91 7.26 -25.66
CA GLY A 349 15.68 8.48 -26.42
C GLY A 349 14.76 8.23 -27.62
N GLY A 350 13.73 9.06 -27.78
CA GLY A 350 12.94 9.09 -29.00
C GLY A 350 13.73 9.66 -30.18
N ILE A 351 13.15 9.62 -31.38
CA ILE A 351 13.71 10.22 -32.62
C ILE A 351 14.23 11.66 -32.40
N ASP A 352 13.63 12.42 -31.48
CA ASP A 352 14.06 13.78 -31.15
C ASP A 352 15.44 13.84 -30.48
N ASP A 353 15.82 12.87 -29.63
CA ASP A 353 17.16 12.80 -29.06
C ASP A 353 18.19 12.37 -30.12
N PHE A 354 17.81 11.46 -31.02
CA PHE A 354 18.63 11.09 -32.18
C PHE A 354 18.90 12.30 -33.09
N ILE A 355 17.89 13.11 -33.39
CA ILE A 355 18.03 14.35 -34.17
C ILE A 355 18.86 15.40 -33.40
N SER A 356 18.69 15.50 -32.09
CA SER A 356 19.43 16.42 -31.23
C SER A 356 20.92 16.09 -31.15
N GLN A 357 21.26 14.81 -31.11
CA GLN A 357 22.65 14.32 -31.15
C GLN A 357 23.31 14.61 -32.50
N PHE A 358 22.59 14.45 -33.62
CA PHE A 358 23.10 14.80 -34.95
C PHE A 358 23.30 16.31 -35.16
N LYS A 359 22.41 17.16 -34.61
CA LYS A 359 22.55 18.63 -34.69
C LYS A 359 23.71 19.20 -33.87
N ARG A 360 24.25 18.45 -32.90
CA ARG A 360 25.45 18.83 -32.13
C ARG A 360 26.75 18.33 -32.76
N ALA A 361 26.67 17.43 -33.74
CA ALA A 361 27.81 16.80 -34.39
C ALA A 361 28.11 17.35 -35.81
N GLY A 362 27.31 18.31 -36.30
CA GLY A 362 27.58 19.10 -37.50
C GLY A 362 27.66 20.58 -37.16
#